data_AF-A0A8C0N3T2-F1
#
_entry.id   AF-A0A8C0N3T2-F1
#
_cell.length_a   1.000
_cell.length_b   1.000
_cell.length_c   1.000
_cell.angle_alpha   90.00
_cell.angle_beta   90.00
_cell.angle_gamma   90.00
#
_symmetry.space_group_name_H-M   'P 1'
#
loop_
_entity.id
_entity.type
_entity.pdbx_description
1 polymer ?
#
loop_
_entity_poly.entity_id
_entity_poly.type
_entity_poly.pdbx_seq_one_letter_code
_entity_poly.pdbx_strand_id
1 'polypeptide(L)'
;RLNVAPSSENNVAEENTRVLYSLYGVVEHSGTMRSGHYTAYAKARAANSHLSNLVLHDFEMQSTKGQWFHISDTHVQAVPTTKVLNSQAYLLFYERVL
;
A
#
# COMPACT_ATOMS: atom_id res chain seq x y z
N ARG A 1 -7.22 -6.32 2.87
CA ARG A 1 -7.20 -7.10 1.61
C ARG A 1 -8.56 -6.95 0.97
N LEU A 2 -8.62 -6.65 -0.32
CA LEU A 2 -9.87 -6.45 -1.02
C LEU A 2 -10.09 -7.62 -1.98
N ASN A 3 -11.29 -8.21 -1.92
CA ASN A 3 -11.73 -9.23 -2.87
C ASN A 3 -12.65 -8.55 -3.86
N VAL A 4 -12.26 -8.53 -5.13
CA VAL A 4 -13.08 -7.92 -6.19
C VAL A 4 -13.63 -9.07 -7.04
N ALA A 5 -14.96 -9.17 -7.13
CA ALA A 5 -15.60 -10.02 -8.12
C ALA A 5 -15.38 -9.42 -9.52
N PRO A 6 -15.23 -10.22 -10.58
CA PRO A 6 -15.11 -9.68 -11.92
C PRO A 6 -16.34 -8.82 -12.24
N SER A 7 -16.13 -7.53 -12.52
CA SER A 7 -17.18 -6.65 -13.03
C SER A 7 -17.47 -7.04 -14.48
N SER A 8 -18.49 -7.87 -14.67
CA SER A 8 -18.91 -8.38 -15.98
C SER A 8 -19.63 -7.29 -16.76
N GLU A 9 -18.91 -6.56 -17.61
CA GLU A 9 -19.53 -5.92 -18.79
C GLU A 9 -19.55 -6.84 -20.02
N ASN A 10 -19.02 -8.06 -19.93
CA ASN A 10 -19.09 -9.04 -21.02
C ASN A 10 -19.62 -10.39 -20.52
N ASN A 11 -20.77 -10.79 -21.07
CA ASN A 11 -21.43 -12.08 -20.88
C ASN A 11 -20.61 -13.23 -21.49
N VAL A 12 -19.59 -13.68 -20.78
CA VAL A 12 -19.02 -15.03 -20.99
C VAL A 12 -18.81 -15.65 -19.62
N ALA A 13 -19.29 -16.89 -19.48
CA ALA A 13 -19.20 -17.69 -18.27
C ALA A 13 -17.73 -18.02 -17.96
N GLU A 14 -17.02 -17.07 -17.37
CA GLU A 14 -15.64 -17.23 -16.94
C GLU A 14 -15.64 -17.63 -15.46
N GLU A 15 -14.95 -18.74 -15.20
CA GLU A 15 -14.74 -19.39 -13.92
C GLU A 15 -14.53 -18.36 -12.78
N ASN A 16 -15.08 -18.67 -11.60
CA ASN A 16 -15.20 -17.83 -10.40
C ASN A 16 -13.83 -17.50 -9.75
N THR A 17 -12.87 -17.02 -10.53
CA THR A 17 -11.50 -16.68 -10.14
C THR A 17 -11.52 -15.33 -9.47
N ARG A 18 -11.74 -15.35 -8.16
CA ARG A 18 -11.64 -14.18 -7.30
C ARG A 18 -10.22 -13.62 -7.40
N VAL A 19 -10.11 -12.37 -7.85
CA VAL A 19 -8.83 -11.67 -7.90
C VAL A 19 -8.60 -10.98 -6.56
N LEU A 20 -7.48 -11.33 -5.90
CA LEU A 20 -7.08 -10.73 -4.63
C LEU A 20 -6.29 -9.46 -4.85
N TYR A 21 -6.58 -8.42 -4.05
CA TYR A 21 -5.85 -7.17 -4.07
C TYR A 21 -5.24 -6.84 -2.70
N SER A 22 -3.99 -6.39 -2.74
CA SER A 22 -3.24 -5.89 -1.58
C SER A 22 -3.17 -4.37 -1.61
N LEU A 23 -3.58 -3.75 -0.51
CA LEU A 23 -3.42 -2.31 -0.31
C LEU A 23 -1.94 -1.99 -0.12
N TYR A 24 -1.42 -1.05 -0.90
CA TYR A 24 -0.03 -0.60 -0.79
C TYR A 24 0.12 0.93 -0.68
N GLY A 25 -0.96 1.68 -0.93
CA GLY A 25 -0.95 3.13 -0.78
C GLY A 25 -2.30 3.68 -0.29
N VAL A 26 -2.25 4.67 0.59
CA VAL A 26 -3.42 5.45 1.05
C VAL A 26 -3.06 6.93 0.99
N VAL A 27 -3.96 7.76 0.47
CA VAL A 27 -3.85 9.22 0.58
C VAL A 27 -4.94 9.70 1.51
N GLU A 28 -4.58 10.52 2.47
CA GLU A 28 -5.49 11.17 3.42
C GLU A 28 -5.59 12.66 3.05
N HIS A 29 -6.80 13.21 3.12
CA HIS A 29 -7.03 14.63 2.96
C HIS A 29 -7.57 15.20 4.26
N SER A 30 -6.87 16.18 4.81
CA SER A 30 -7.33 16.95 5.97
C SER A 30 -7.76 18.34 5.52
N GLY A 31 -8.98 18.75 5.85
CA GLY A 31 -9.49 20.08 5.51
C GLY A 31 -10.86 20.04 4.83
N THR A 32 -11.15 21.11 4.10
CA THR A 32 -12.41 21.32 3.38
C THR A 32 -12.28 20.99 1.91
N MET A 33 -13.41 20.93 1.19
CA MET A 33 -13.40 20.78 -0.27
C MET A 33 -12.68 21.90 -1.03
N ARG A 34 -12.41 23.05 -0.40
CA ARG A 34 -11.75 24.22 -1.04
C ARG A 34 -10.30 24.43 -0.63
N SER A 35 -9.85 23.77 0.44
CA SER A 35 -8.53 23.94 1.01
C SER A 35 -8.26 22.81 1.99
N GLY A 36 -7.05 22.27 1.95
CA GLY A 36 -6.61 21.24 2.87
C GLY A 36 -5.18 20.83 2.61
N HIS A 37 -4.75 19.76 3.29
CA HIS A 37 -3.43 19.18 3.18
C HIS A 37 -3.54 17.68 2.94
N TYR A 38 -2.74 17.20 1.99
CA TYR A 38 -2.68 15.80 1.63
C TYR A 38 -1.43 15.17 2.24
N THR A 39 -1.63 14.02 2.87
CA THR A 39 -0.54 13.14 3.32
C THR A 39 -0.73 11.76 2.72
N ALA A 40 0.33 10.96 2.72
CA ALA A 40 0.30 9.63 2.15
C ALA A 40 0.84 8.57 3.12
N TYR A 41 0.27 7.37 3.02
CA TYR A 41 0.82 6.16 3.60
C TYR A 41 1.25 5.23 2.48
N ALA A 42 2.49 4.76 2.51
CA ALA A 42 3.02 3.85 1.50
C ALA A 42 3.63 2.60 2.16
N LYS A 43 3.37 1.43 1.57
CA LYS A 43 3.92 0.15 2.02
C LYS A 43 5.23 -0.13 1.28
N ALA A 44 6.31 -0.34 2.02
CA ALA A 44 7.59 -0.72 1.43
C ALA A 44 7.49 -2.11 0.79
N ARG A 45 7.94 -2.19 -0.47
CA ARG A 45 8.13 -3.45 -1.18
C ARG A 45 9.45 -4.09 -0.72
N ALA A 46 9.51 -5.42 -0.78
CA ALA A 46 10.78 -6.10 -0.60
C ALA A 46 11.74 -5.61 -1.70
N ALA A 47 12.90 -5.07 -1.31
CA ALA A 47 14.00 -4.96 -2.24
C ALA A 47 14.34 -6.37 -2.74
N ASN A 48 14.70 -6.48 -4.02
CA ASN A 48 15.07 -7.74 -4.64
C ASN A 48 16.14 -8.41 -3.76
N SER A 49 15.89 -9.65 -3.33
CA SER A 49 16.77 -10.42 -2.42
C SER A 49 18.22 -10.52 -2.91
N HIS A 50 18.45 -10.31 -4.21
CA HIS A 50 19.77 -10.33 -4.80
C HIS A 50 20.62 -9.09 -4.48
N LEU A 51 20.01 -7.92 -4.23
CA LEU A 51 20.72 -6.69 -3.85
C LEU A 51 20.88 -6.57 -2.33
N SER A 52 19.96 -7.14 -1.55
CA SER A 52 20.11 -7.20 -0.08
C SER A 52 21.31 -8.06 0.34
N ASN A 53 21.59 -9.14 -0.40
CA ASN A 53 22.73 -10.02 -0.13
C ASN A 53 24.09 -9.40 -0.50
N LEU A 54 24.15 -8.46 -1.45
CA LEU A 54 25.41 -7.86 -1.92
C LEU A 54 25.83 -6.63 -1.11
N VAL A 55 24.91 -5.97 -0.42
CA VAL A 55 25.16 -4.64 0.18
C VAL A 55 25.04 -4.64 1.71
N LEU A 56 24.37 -5.63 2.34
CA LEU A 56 23.97 -5.56 3.75
C LEU A 56 24.33 -6.82 4.56
N HIS A 57 25.60 -7.23 4.56
CA HIS A 57 26.05 -8.41 5.34
C HIS A 57 26.20 -8.13 6.85
N ASP A 58 26.09 -6.88 7.33
CA ASP A 58 26.44 -6.53 8.72
C ASP A 58 25.37 -5.76 9.51
N PHE A 59 24.20 -5.55 8.91
CA PHE A 59 23.03 -5.04 9.64
C PHE A 59 21.94 -6.08 9.55
N GLU A 60 21.47 -6.57 10.70
CA GLU A 60 20.19 -7.27 10.82
C GLU A 60 19.08 -6.31 10.38
N MET A 61 18.96 -6.10 9.07
CA MET A 61 17.92 -5.27 8.50
C MET A 61 16.65 -6.09 8.57
N GLN A 62 15.95 -5.92 9.69
CA GLN A 62 14.57 -6.35 9.88
C GLN A 62 13.84 -6.05 8.58
N SER A 63 13.47 -7.10 7.85
CA SER A 63 12.96 -6.98 6.49
C SER A 63 11.89 -5.89 6.47
N THR A 64 12.20 -4.74 5.85
CA THR A 64 11.24 -3.63 5.75
C THR A 64 10.07 -3.99 4.84
N LYS A 65 10.05 -5.23 4.32
CA LYS A 65 8.96 -5.85 3.59
C LYS A 65 7.67 -5.71 4.38
N GLY A 66 6.80 -4.86 3.85
CA GLY A 66 5.48 -4.63 4.41
C GLY A 66 5.43 -3.63 5.57
N GLN A 67 6.55 -2.96 5.89
CA GLN A 67 6.55 -1.78 6.75
C GLN A 67 5.80 -0.64 6.06
N TRP A 68 5.01 0.10 6.83
CA TRP A 68 4.30 1.28 6.35
C TRP A 68 5.03 2.56 6.74
N PHE A 69 4.95 3.55 5.87
CA PHE A 69 5.53 4.87 6.09
C PHE A 69 4.46 5.93 5.91
N HIS A 70 4.34 6.85 6.85
CA HIS A 70 3.57 8.09 6.71
C HIS A 70 4.48 9.19 6.17
N ILE A 71 4.01 9.87 5.13
CA ILE A 71 4.75 10.86 4.35
C ILE A 71 3.90 12.14 4.35
N SER A 72 4.45 13.18 4.96
CA SER A 72 3.86 14.53 4.98
C SER A 72 4.96 15.50 4.54
N ASP A 73 4.86 15.96 3.29
CA ASP A 73 5.86 16.77 2.61
C ASP A 73 7.29 16.20 2.71
N THR A 74 8.15 16.85 3.50
CA THR A 74 9.56 16.48 3.69
C THR A 74 9.75 15.48 4.83
N HIS A 75 8.70 15.15 5.57
CA HIS A 75 8.76 14.28 6.74
C HIS A 75 8.25 12.87 6.43
N VAL A 76 9.14 11.88 6.58
CA VAL A 76 8.86 10.46 6.39
C VAL A 76 9.09 9.72 7.70
N GLN A 77 8.09 8.96 8.16
CA GLN A 77 8.16 8.20 9.41
C GLN A 77 7.58 6.79 9.23
N ALA A 78 8.23 5.79 9.80
CA ALA A 78 7.67 4.43 9.86
C ALA A 78 6.47 4.42 10.82
N VAL A 79 5.40 3.74 10.44
CA VAL A 79 4.15 3.67 11.22
C VAL A 79 3.57 2.25 11.24
N PRO A 80 2.88 1.85 12.31
CA PRO A 80 2.21 0.56 12.35
C PRO A 80 1.03 0.54 11.37
N THR A 81 0.72 -0.66 10.85
CA THR A 81 -0.45 -0.89 9.96
C THR A 81 -1.76 -0.37 10.56
N THR A 82 -1.91 -0.42 11.89
CA THR A 82 -3.10 0.09 12.59
C THR A 82 -3.34 1.58 12.35
N LYS A 83 -2.28 2.40 12.26
CA LYS A 83 -2.41 3.83 11.95
C LYS A 83 -2.93 4.04 10.52
N VAL A 84 -2.44 3.25 9.57
CA VAL A 84 -2.89 3.30 8.17
C VAL A 84 -4.36 2.89 8.05
N LEU A 85 -4.78 1.82 8.72
CA LEU A 85 -6.15 1.32 8.68
C LEU A 85 -7.18 2.25 9.33
N ASN A 86 -6.73 3.07 10.30
CA ASN A 86 -7.57 4.06 10.97
C ASN A 86 -7.57 5.44 10.30
N SER A 87 -6.85 5.62 9.19
CA SER A 87 -6.80 6.90 8.46
C SER A 87 -8.12 7.19 7.73
N GLN A 88 -8.42 8.47 7.54
CA GLN A 88 -9.56 8.91 6.73
C GLN A 88 -9.17 8.89 5.24
N ALA A 89 -9.19 7.69 4.67
CA ALA A 89 -8.73 7.47 3.30
C ALA A 89 -9.57 8.28 2.29
N TYR A 90 -8.86 9.09 1.49
CA TYR A 90 -9.40 9.80 0.33
C TYR A 90 -9.14 9.03 -0.97
N LEU A 91 -7.92 8.53 -1.17
CA LEU A 91 -7.57 7.62 -2.28
C LEU A 91 -6.93 6.35 -1.75
N LEU A 92 -7.20 5.22 -2.42
CA LEU A 92 -6.65 3.92 -2.09
C LEU A 92 -5.97 3.31 -3.33
N PHE A 93 -4.74 2.84 -3.15
CA PHE A 93 -3.96 2.19 -4.20
C PHE A 93 -3.79 0.71 -3.86
N TYR A 94 -4.30 -0.14 -4.76
CA TYR A 94 -4.29 -1.58 -4.64
C TYR A 94 -3.50 -2.21 -5.78
N GLU A 95 -2.72 -3.24 -5.47
CA GLU A 95 -2.05 -4.07 -6.47
C GLU A 95 -2.69 -5.46 -6.49
N ARG A 96 -2.79 -6.05 -7.68
CA ARG A 96 -3.26 -7.42 -7.85
C ARG A 96 -2.24 -8.38 -7.26
N VAL A 97 -2.70 -9.30 -6.42
CA VAL A 97 -1.93 -10.44 -5.94
C VAL A 97 -2.18 -11.59 -6.92
N LEU A 98 -1.12 -12.04 -7.58
CA LEU A 98 -1.11 -13.25 -8.41
C LEU A 98 -0.85 -14.48 -7.54
#